data_AF-A0A3A6MXL2-F1
#
_entry.id   AF-A0A3A6MXL2-F1
#
_cell.length_a   1.000
_cell.length_b   1.000
_cell.length_c   1.000
_cell.angle_alpha   90.00
_cell.angle_beta   90.00
_cell.angle_gamma   90.00
#
_symmetry.space_group_name_H-M   'P 1'
#
loop_
_entity.id
_entity.type
_entity.pdbx_description
1 polymer ?
#
loop_
_entity_poly.entity_id
_entity_poly.type
_entity_poly.pdbx_seq_one_letter_code
_entity_poly.pdbx_strand_id
1 'polypeptide(L)'
;MVLWLFALLVILLIPSTFFPESAAVLRLPVKAVLLLLGSSLTLCTLRRLKTLRISTLVIHLGALLILVGGLISSFAFVATVNIYEGTSTDTVFDWGVEKDVPLGFDLRVARINTAFHPVEVKVGILRNGRQAELVLTRTGDTFGLDGYRVRVGELDPRARTLALAVESADGRLVGTLTTSGRRDLPPGFPLDFRLVAFRDPVLKRVWVDLALHKDGELLATGTSEVNQPLRWQGMQFFLTRVEADQSGRPYAGIQISRDPGIPLVYAGFVVLGLGLLLHLGRWPQLRG
;
A
#
# COMPACT_ATOMS: atom_id res chain seq x y z
N MET A 1 13.98 36.55 18.04
CA MET A 1 14.21 35.22 18.64
C MET A 1 13.59 34.11 17.80
N VAL A 2 12.26 34.10 17.59
CA VAL A 2 11.57 33.05 16.80
C VAL A 2 12.12 32.86 15.38
N LEU A 3 12.35 33.95 14.63
CA LEU A 3 12.94 33.88 13.28
C LEU A 3 14.34 33.26 13.27
N TRP A 4 15.15 33.54 14.31
CA TRP A 4 16.48 32.94 14.47
C TRP A 4 16.40 31.45 14.78
N LEU A 5 15.49 31.03 15.68
CA LEU A 5 15.26 29.61 15.97
C LEU A 5 14.76 28.86 14.73
N PHE A 6 13.89 29.48 13.93
CA PHE A 6 13.42 28.91 12.68
C PHE A 6 14.55 28.80 11.64
N ALA A 7 15.36 29.84 11.46
CA ALA A 7 16.53 29.79 10.57
C ALA A 7 17.52 28.69 11.00
N LEU A 8 17.78 28.56 12.31
CA LEU A 8 18.61 27.49 12.85
C LEU A 8 18.02 26.12 12.57
N LEU A 9 16.70 25.95 12.75
CA LEU A 9 16.02 24.69 12.43
C LEU A 9 16.21 24.29 10.96
N VAL A 10 16.08 25.26 10.04
CA VAL A 10 16.30 25.06 8.61
C VAL A 10 17.75 24.67 8.32
N ILE A 11 18.73 25.34 8.93
CA ILE A 11 20.16 25.03 8.79
C ILE A 11 20.47 23.60 9.29
N LEU A 12 19.77 23.11 10.31
CA LEU A 12 19.96 21.74 10.81
C LEU A 12 19.26 20.70 9.93
N LEU A 13 18.06 20.99 9.43
CA LEU A 13 17.24 20.03 8.68
C LEU A 13 17.69 19.85 7.22
N ILE A 14 18.04 20.93 6.52
CA ILE A 14 18.40 20.85 5.10
C ILE A 14 19.59 19.91 4.86
N PRO A 15 20.74 20.06 5.55
CA PRO A 15 21.88 19.16 5.35
C PRO A 15 21.55 17.70 5.68
N SER A 16 20.72 17.45 6.70
CA SER A 16 20.31 16.09 7.09
C SER A 16 19.53 15.35 5.99
N THR A 17 18.97 16.09 5.02
CA THR A 17 18.30 15.52 3.85
C THR A 17 19.29 14.99 2.81
N PHE A 18 20.45 15.62 2.68
CA PHE A 18 21.48 15.26 1.70
C PHE A 18 22.54 14.31 2.25
N PHE A 19 22.76 14.34 3.57
CA PHE A 19 23.77 13.55 4.26
C PHE A 19 23.12 12.70 5.36
N PRO A 20 22.64 11.47 5.05
CA PRO A 20 21.92 10.62 6.00
C PRO A 20 22.73 10.32 7.26
N GLU A 21 24.04 10.16 7.12
CA GLU A 21 25.01 9.97 8.23
C GLU A 21 24.92 11.09 9.29
N SER A 22 24.67 12.32 8.83
CA SER A 22 24.55 13.48 9.73
C SER A 22 23.20 13.52 10.46
N ALA A 23 22.17 12.85 9.92
CA ALA A 23 20.83 12.89 10.48
C ALA A 23 20.80 12.33 11.90
N ALA A 24 21.54 11.25 12.17
CA ALA A 24 21.63 10.66 13.51
C ALA A 24 22.19 11.67 14.54
N VAL A 25 23.25 12.39 14.18
CA VAL A 25 23.91 13.40 15.03
C VAL A 25 23.00 14.62 15.23
N LEU A 26 22.29 15.04 14.17
CA LEU A 26 21.46 16.24 14.17
C LEU A 26 20.08 16.05 14.84
N ARG A 27 19.66 14.80 15.13
CA ARG A 27 18.38 14.51 15.81
C ARG A 27 18.24 15.28 17.13
N LEU A 28 19.25 15.25 18.00
CA LEU A 28 19.19 15.91 19.31
C LEU A 28 19.10 17.45 19.20
N PRO A 29 19.98 18.15 18.44
CA PRO A 29 19.86 19.60 18.29
C PRO A 29 18.55 20.02 17.62
N VAL A 30 18.04 19.27 16.64
CA VAL A 30 16.72 19.54 16.04
C VAL A 30 15.61 19.49 17.10
N LYS A 31 15.58 18.45 17.95
CA LYS A 31 14.60 18.36 19.05
C LYS A 31 14.71 19.54 20.02
N ALA A 32 15.93 19.94 20.37
CA ALA A 32 16.16 21.09 21.24
C ALA A 32 15.60 22.38 20.63
N VAL A 33 15.84 22.63 19.34
CA VAL A 33 15.33 23.81 18.63
C VAL A 33 13.79 23.78 18.54
N LEU A 34 13.19 22.64 18.23
CA LEU A 34 11.72 22.48 18.21
C LEU A 34 11.11 22.78 19.59
N LEU A 35 11.72 22.29 20.67
CA LEU A 35 11.27 22.53 22.04
C LEU A 35 11.39 23.99 22.44
N LEU A 36 12.50 24.66 22.08
CA LEU A 36 12.69 26.10 22.31
C LEU A 36 11.68 26.94 21.53
N LEU A 37 11.39 26.56 20.28
CA LEU A 37 10.40 27.23 19.45
C LEU A 37 8.99 27.11 20.05
N GLY A 38 8.60 25.90 20.45
CA GLY A 38 7.31 25.65 21.12
C GLY A 38 7.20 26.38 22.47
N SER A 39 8.26 26.38 23.26
CA SER A 39 8.31 27.10 24.54
C SER A 39 8.17 28.61 24.34
N SER A 40 8.90 29.18 23.38
CA SER A 40 8.80 30.60 23.02
C SER A 40 7.39 30.98 22.59
N LEU A 41 6.74 30.16 21.76
CA LEU A 41 5.39 30.40 21.28
C LEU A 41 4.37 30.33 22.43
N THR A 42 4.52 29.36 23.31
CA THR A 42 3.69 29.20 24.52
C THR A 42 3.83 30.40 25.44
N LEU A 43 5.06 30.81 25.77
CA LEU A 43 5.35 31.99 26.60
C LEU A 43 4.78 33.27 26.01
N CYS A 44 4.93 33.48 24.69
CA CYS A 44 4.36 34.61 23.98
C CYS A 44 2.82 34.63 24.09
N THR A 45 2.20 33.47 23.89
CA THR A 45 0.75 33.30 23.98
C THR A 45 0.24 33.59 25.38
N LEU A 46 0.86 33.02 26.42
CA LEU A 46 0.48 33.22 27.82
C LEU A 46 0.62 34.68 28.25
N ARG A 47 1.71 35.35 27.89
CA ARG A 47 1.95 36.77 28.22
C ARG A 47 0.91 37.71 27.61
N ARG A 48 0.30 37.33 26.48
CA ARG A 48 -0.66 38.15 25.74
C ARG A 48 -2.05 37.52 25.67
N LEU A 49 -2.36 36.53 26.50
CA LEU A 49 -3.57 35.72 26.37
C LEU A 49 -4.86 36.56 26.39
N LYS A 50 -4.86 37.63 27.20
CA LYS A 50 -6.00 38.56 27.33
C LYS A 50 -6.16 39.54 26.16
N THR A 51 -5.11 39.74 25.34
CA THR A 51 -5.09 40.75 24.27
C THR A 51 -5.03 40.15 22.87
N LEU A 52 -4.67 38.86 22.75
CA LEU A 52 -4.62 38.17 21.47
C LEU A 52 -6.02 37.96 20.89
N ARG A 53 -6.14 38.16 19.57
CA ARG A 53 -7.35 37.81 18.83
C ARG A 53 -7.55 36.30 18.85
N ILE A 54 -8.81 35.87 18.86
CA ILE A 54 -9.18 34.44 18.81
C ILE A 54 -8.52 33.76 17.61
N SER A 55 -8.52 34.39 16.42
CA SER A 55 -7.85 33.87 15.23
C SER A 55 -6.38 33.55 15.48
N THR A 56 -5.66 34.43 16.18
CA THR A 56 -4.24 34.26 16.51
C THR A 56 -4.04 33.17 17.55
N LEU A 57 -4.93 33.04 18.54
CA LEU A 57 -4.89 31.94 19.51
C LEU A 57 -5.05 30.58 18.83
N VAL A 58 -5.98 30.47 17.88
CA VAL A 58 -6.20 29.24 17.09
C VAL A 58 -4.99 28.93 16.22
N ILE A 59 -4.38 29.93 15.57
CA ILE A 59 -3.13 29.75 14.81
C ILE A 59 -2.00 29.23 15.71
N HIS A 60 -1.81 29.83 16.89
CA HIS A 60 -0.78 29.38 17.84
C HIS A 60 -1.03 27.97 18.35
N LEU A 61 -2.29 27.61 18.64
CA LEU A 61 -2.65 26.25 19.03
C LEU A 61 -2.30 25.25 17.93
N GLY A 62 -2.66 25.53 16.68
CA GLY A 62 -2.31 24.68 15.53
C GLY A 62 -0.80 24.49 15.38
N ALA A 63 -0.04 25.58 15.49
CA ALA A 63 1.42 25.53 15.45
C ALA A 63 2.02 24.72 16.63
N LEU A 64 1.49 24.84 17.84
CA LEU A 64 1.92 24.03 18.99
C LEU A 64 1.63 22.55 18.79
N LEU A 65 0.45 22.20 18.27
CA LEU A 65 0.11 20.80 17.94
C LEU A 65 1.07 20.21 16.92
N ILE A 66 1.45 20.96 15.88
CA ILE A 66 2.45 20.53 14.89
C ILE A 66 3.82 20.30 15.55
N LEU A 67 4.28 21.22 16.40
CA LEU A 67 5.58 21.11 17.08
C LEU A 67 5.61 19.90 18.04
N VAL A 68 4.56 19.71 18.83
CA VAL A 68 4.44 18.55 19.73
C VAL A 68 4.34 17.26 18.91
N GLY A 69 3.58 17.26 17.81
CA GLY A 69 3.48 16.14 16.88
C GLY A 69 4.85 15.74 16.33
N GLY A 70 5.64 16.70 15.85
CA GLY A 70 7.01 16.44 15.36
C GLY A 70 7.96 15.91 16.43
N LEU A 71 7.82 16.36 17.69
CA LEU A 71 8.58 15.79 18.80
C LEU A 71 8.18 14.33 19.10
N ILE A 72 6.88 14.02 19.06
CA ILE A 72 6.35 12.65 19.23
C ILE A 72 6.76 11.75 18.06
N SER A 73 6.81 12.26 16.83
CA SER A 73 7.31 11.53 15.65
C SER A 73 8.76 11.08 15.80
N SER A 74 9.50 11.58 16.79
CA SER A 74 10.84 11.07 17.08
C SER A 74 10.88 9.67 17.71
N PHE A 75 9.71 9.13 18.10
CA PHE A 75 9.51 7.73 18.47
C PHE A 75 9.00 6.89 17.29
N ALA A 76 8.96 7.45 16.08
CA ALA A 76 8.63 6.70 14.89
C ALA A 76 9.74 5.69 14.56
N PHE A 77 9.36 4.57 13.97
CA PHE A 77 10.30 3.59 13.45
C PHE A 77 9.86 3.14 12.06
N VAL A 78 10.85 2.71 11.28
CA VAL A 78 10.67 2.12 9.96
C VAL A 78 11.55 0.89 9.90
N ALA A 79 10.94 -0.26 9.63
CA ALA A 79 11.62 -1.53 9.48
C ALA A 79 11.27 -2.17 8.14
N THR A 80 12.14 -3.06 7.64
CA THR A 80 11.89 -3.82 6.42
C THR A 80 12.22 -5.28 6.59
N VAL A 81 11.52 -6.15 5.88
CA VAL A 81 11.79 -7.58 5.85
C VAL A 81 11.35 -8.20 4.53
N ASN A 82 12.08 -9.21 4.07
CA ASN A 82 11.69 -10.04 2.93
C ASN A 82 11.15 -11.38 3.46
N ILE A 83 9.93 -11.75 3.06
CA ILE A 83 9.25 -12.96 3.55
C ILE A 83 8.82 -13.80 2.35
N TYR A 84 9.23 -15.06 2.33
CA TYR A 84 8.79 -16.01 1.31
C TYR A 84 7.30 -16.32 1.46
N GLU A 85 6.62 -16.53 0.34
CA GLU A 85 5.22 -16.94 0.37
C GLU A 85 5.01 -18.23 1.19
N GLY A 86 4.01 -18.23 2.06
CA GLY A 86 3.71 -19.33 2.97
C GLY A 86 4.58 -19.41 4.21
N THR A 87 5.51 -18.46 4.42
CA THR A 87 6.41 -18.43 5.58
C THR A 87 6.14 -17.24 6.50
N SER A 88 6.72 -17.28 7.70
CA SER A 88 6.61 -16.23 8.72
C SER A 88 7.97 -15.85 9.28
N THR A 89 8.03 -14.65 9.86
CA THR A 89 9.19 -14.13 10.60
C THR A 89 8.70 -13.32 11.79
N ASP A 90 9.44 -13.35 12.89
CA ASP A 90 9.26 -12.51 14.07
C ASP A 90 10.30 -11.38 14.15
N THR A 91 11.22 -11.34 13.19
CA THR A 91 12.39 -10.46 13.19
C THR A 91 12.39 -9.59 11.95
N VAL A 92 12.73 -8.31 12.13
CA VAL A 92 12.75 -7.29 11.08
C VAL A 92 13.97 -6.39 11.20
N PHE A 93 14.47 -5.87 10.09
CA PHE A 93 15.59 -4.94 10.10
C PHE A 93 15.08 -3.51 10.34
N ASP A 94 15.44 -2.91 11.48
CA ASP A 94 15.07 -1.53 11.84
C ASP A 94 16.13 -0.54 11.35
N TRP A 95 15.73 0.36 10.44
CA TRP A 95 16.61 1.37 9.85
C TRP A 95 17.00 2.50 10.82
N GLY A 96 16.27 2.66 11.92
CA GLY A 96 16.56 3.68 12.93
C GLY A 96 17.76 3.32 13.81
N VAL A 97 18.00 2.02 13.99
CA VAL A 97 19.09 1.44 14.82
C VAL A 97 20.04 0.52 14.04
N GLU A 98 19.77 0.32 12.75
CA GLU A 98 20.57 -0.47 11.80
C GLU A 98 20.86 -1.91 12.26
N LYS A 99 19.84 -2.56 12.82
CA LYS A 99 19.95 -3.94 13.28
C LYS A 99 18.63 -4.68 13.18
N ASP A 100 18.73 -6.00 13.18
CA ASP A 100 17.58 -6.87 13.35
C ASP A 100 17.01 -6.72 14.77
N VAL A 101 15.70 -6.55 14.84
CA VAL A 101 14.94 -6.41 16.09
C VAL A 101 13.73 -7.33 16.09
N PRO A 102 13.32 -7.86 17.24
CA PRO A 102 12.09 -8.63 17.34
C PRO A 102 10.88 -7.70 17.16
N LEU A 103 9.94 -8.14 16.33
CA LEU A 103 8.67 -7.47 16.05
C LEU A 103 7.65 -7.65 17.19
N GLY A 104 7.80 -8.73 17.97
CA GLY A 104 6.93 -9.08 19.10
C GLY A 104 5.68 -9.89 18.73
N PHE A 105 5.58 -10.30 17.46
CA PHE A 105 4.58 -11.19 16.87
C PHE A 105 5.13 -11.75 15.55
N ASP A 106 4.59 -12.87 15.08
CA ASP A 106 4.92 -13.49 13.80
C ASP A 106 4.17 -12.79 12.67
N LEU A 107 4.91 -12.22 11.72
CA LEU A 107 4.38 -11.71 10.46
C LEU A 107 4.50 -12.78 9.37
N ARG A 108 3.37 -13.22 8.83
CA ARG A 108 3.28 -14.22 7.77
C ARG A 108 2.83 -13.60 6.45
N VAL A 109 3.50 -13.95 5.35
CA VAL A 109 2.97 -13.75 3.99
C VAL A 109 2.21 -15.02 3.62
N ALA A 110 0.89 -14.99 3.71
CA ALA A 110 0.05 -16.15 3.42
C ALA A 110 -0.01 -16.45 1.92
N ARG A 111 -0.13 -15.40 1.10
CA ARG A 111 -0.18 -15.49 -0.36
C ARG A 111 0.29 -14.20 -1.01
N ILE A 112 0.94 -14.32 -2.17
CA ILE A 112 1.29 -13.24 -3.07
C ILE A 112 0.37 -13.35 -4.28
N ASN A 113 -0.37 -12.29 -4.55
CA ASN A 113 -1.40 -12.27 -5.57
C ASN A 113 -1.06 -11.25 -6.66
N THR A 114 -1.36 -11.61 -7.90
CA THR A 114 -1.20 -10.73 -9.06
C THR A 114 -2.48 -10.70 -9.88
N ALA A 115 -2.86 -9.53 -10.39
CA ALA A 115 -3.90 -9.41 -11.40
C ALA A 115 -3.33 -8.69 -12.62
N PHE A 116 -3.71 -9.16 -13.81
CA PHE A 116 -3.30 -8.58 -15.08
C PHE A 116 -4.43 -7.77 -15.72
N HIS A 117 -4.07 -6.83 -16.60
CA HIS A 117 -5.02 -6.27 -17.54
C HIS A 117 -5.51 -7.35 -18.53
N PRO A 118 -6.68 -7.17 -19.18
CA PRO A 118 -7.13 -8.09 -20.21
C PRO A 118 -6.02 -8.40 -21.24
N VAL A 119 -5.60 -9.66 -21.29
CA VAL A 119 -4.48 -10.11 -22.12
C VAL A 119 -5.01 -10.59 -23.46
N GLU A 120 -4.44 -10.11 -24.55
CA GLU A 120 -4.72 -10.62 -25.89
C GLU A 120 -4.20 -12.05 -26.01
N VAL A 121 -5.11 -13.00 -26.28
CA VAL A 121 -4.83 -14.43 -26.42
C VAL A 121 -5.32 -14.94 -27.76
N LYS A 122 -4.58 -15.88 -28.32
CA LYS A 122 -4.95 -16.63 -29.52
C LYS A 122 -5.30 -18.04 -29.10
N VAL A 123 -6.57 -18.40 -29.23
CA VAL A 123 -7.10 -19.71 -28.86
C VAL A 123 -7.32 -20.52 -30.13
N GLY A 124 -6.68 -21.69 -30.20
CA GLY A 124 -6.93 -22.67 -31.24
C GLY A 124 -8.06 -23.59 -30.85
N ILE A 125 -9.04 -23.73 -31.73
CA ILE A 125 -10.20 -24.60 -31.57
C ILE A 125 -9.91 -25.90 -32.30
N LEU A 126 -10.15 -27.02 -31.62
CA LEU A 126 -10.07 -28.35 -32.19
C LEU A 126 -11.48 -28.96 -32.21
N ARG A 127 -11.86 -29.54 -33.35
CA ARG A 127 -13.07 -30.34 -33.51
C ARG A 127 -12.66 -31.79 -33.68
N ASN A 128 -13.10 -32.67 -32.79
CA ASN A 128 -12.76 -34.10 -32.80
C ASN A 128 -11.24 -34.35 -32.98
N GLY A 129 -10.41 -33.54 -32.30
CA GLY A 129 -8.95 -33.64 -32.34
C GLY A 129 -8.25 -33.00 -33.55
N ARG A 130 -8.99 -32.45 -34.52
CA ARG A 130 -8.41 -31.72 -35.66
C ARG A 130 -8.56 -30.22 -35.49
N GLN A 131 -7.51 -29.46 -35.84
CA GLN A 131 -7.56 -28.01 -35.81
C GLN A 131 -8.66 -27.50 -36.75
N ALA A 132 -9.58 -26.70 -36.20
CA ALA A 132 -10.72 -26.15 -36.93
C ALA A 132 -10.53 -24.65 -37.18
N GLU A 133 -10.22 -23.87 -36.14
CA GLU A 133 -10.21 -22.40 -36.22
C GLU A 133 -9.23 -21.79 -35.20
N LEU A 134 -8.81 -20.55 -35.44
CA LEU A 134 -8.04 -19.74 -34.51
C LEU A 134 -8.83 -18.47 -34.18
N VAL A 135 -9.10 -18.24 -32.89
CA VAL A 135 -9.80 -17.06 -32.40
C VAL A 135 -8.81 -16.15 -31.68
N LEU A 136 -8.75 -14.89 -32.10
CA LEU A 136 -8.04 -13.82 -31.38
C LEU A 136 -9.04 -13.09 -30.47
N THR A 137 -8.77 -13.05 -29.18
CA THR A 137 -9.68 -12.53 -28.15
C THR A 137 -8.88 -12.02 -26.95
N ARG A 138 -9.52 -11.50 -25.90
CA ARG A 138 -8.85 -11.15 -24.64
C ARG A 138 -9.36 -11.97 -23.46
N THR A 139 -8.55 -12.08 -22.41
CA THR A 139 -9.02 -12.63 -21.12
C THR A 139 -10.16 -11.75 -20.58
N GLY A 140 -11.24 -12.37 -20.12
CA GLY A 140 -12.48 -11.70 -19.72
C GLY A 140 -13.51 -11.58 -20.85
N ASP A 141 -13.09 -11.70 -22.12
CA ASP A 141 -14.02 -11.67 -23.26
C ASP A 141 -14.79 -12.99 -23.38
N THR A 142 -15.75 -12.99 -24.29
CA THR A 142 -16.57 -14.15 -24.61
C THR A 142 -16.82 -14.19 -26.11
N PHE A 143 -16.74 -15.38 -26.71
CA PHE A 143 -17.00 -15.58 -28.15
C PHE A 143 -17.95 -16.75 -28.40
N GLY A 144 -18.68 -16.71 -29.52
CA GLY A 144 -19.61 -17.75 -29.93
C GLY A 144 -18.95 -18.81 -30.82
N LEU A 145 -19.29 -20.08 -30.64
CA LEU A 145 -18.78 -21.19 -31.45
C LEU A 145 -19.76 -22.37 -31.40
N ASP A 146 -20.23 -22.84 -32.56
CA ASP A 146 -21.06 -24.06 -32.70
C ASP A 146 -22.26 -24.15 -31.75
N GLY A 147 -22.95 -23.02 -31.54
CA GLY A 147 -24.10 -22.93 -30.62
C GLY A 147 -23.72 -22.80 -29.13
N TYR A 148 -22.43 -22.75 -28.82
CA TYR A 148 -21.89 -22.48 -27.49
C TYR A 148 -21.35 -21.05 -27.38
N ARG A 149 -21.24 -20.60 -26.15
CA ARG A 149 -20.60 -19.38 -25.74
C ARG A 149 -19.37 -19.74 -24.89
N VAL A 150 -18.20 -19.34 -25.34
CA VAL A 150 -16.93 -19.64 -24.66
C VAL A 150 -16.44 -18.39 -23.96
N ARG A 151 -16.45 -18.40 -22.63
CA ARG A 151 -15.90 -17.34 -21.79
C ARG A 151 -14.41 -17.57 -21.57
N VAL A 152 -13.62 -16.56 -21.90
CA VAL A 152 -12.18 -16.57 -21.73
C VAL A 152 -11.86 -16.17 -20.29
N GLY A 153 -11.36 -17.10 -19.50
CA GLY A 153 -11.05 -16.91 -18.10
C GLY A 153 -9.65 -16.34 -17.87
N GLU A 154 -9.11 -16.66 -16.69
CA GLU A 154 -7.79 -16.23 -16.26
C GLU A 154 -6.67 -16.94 -17.03
N LEU A 155 -5.62 -16.19 -17.35
CA LEU A 155 -4.38 -16.70 -17.93
C LEU A 155 -3.34 -16.78 -16.81
N ASP A 156 -2.77 -17.96 -16.60
CA ASP A 156 -1.49 -18.11 -15.88
C ASP A 156 -0.34 -17.98 -16.88
N PRO A 157 0.42 -16.88 -16.87
CA PRO A 157 1.50 -16.66 -17.84
C PRO A 157 2.69 -17.58 -17.61
N ARG A 158 2.94 -18.00 -16.35
CA ARG A 158 4.06 -18.88 -15.98
C ARG A 158 3.78 -20.31 -16.41
N ALA A 159 2.58 -20.81 -16.11
CA ALA A 159 2.14 -22.13 -16.53
C ALA A 159 1.65 -22.18 -17.99
N ARG A 160 1.63 -21.03 -18.70
CA ARG A 160 1.08 -20.86 -20.06
C ARG A 160 -0.28 -21.54 -20.22
N THR A 161 -1.13 -21.32 -19.22
CA THR A 161 -2.41 -22.02 -19.09
C THR A 161 -3.54 -21.00 -19.11
N LEU A 162 -4.51 -21.20 -19.98
CA LEU A 162 -5.72 -20.37 -20.06
C LEU A 162 -6.92 -21.16 -19.53
N ALA A 163 -7.64 -20.57 -18.58
CA ALA A 163 -8.93 -21.09 -18.13
C ALA A 163 -10.03 -20.68 -19.12
N LEU A 164 -10.95 -21.59 -19.41
CA LEU A 164 -12.08 -21.37 -20.30
C LEU A 164 -13.34 -21.97 -19.64
N ALA A 165 -14.46 -21.29 -19.82
CA ALA A 165 -15.78 -21.82 -19.46
C ALA A 165 -16.64 -21.90 -20.71
N VAL A 166 -17.28 -23.04 -20.92
CA VAL A 166 -18.21 -23.26 -22.04
C VAL A 166 -19.62 -23.17 -21.48
N GLU A 167 -20.42 -22.30 -22.08
CA GLU A 167 -21.83 -22.08 -21.78
C GLU A 167 -22.66 -22.43 -23.01
N SER A 168 -23.89 -22.86 -22.81
CA SER A 168 -24.86 -23.04 -23.90
C SER A 168 -25.39 -21.67 -24.38
N ALA A 169 -26.10 -21.64 -25.51
CA ALA A 169 -26.62 -20.39 -26.09
C ALA A 169 -27.52 -19.57 -25.13
N ASP A 170 -28.20 -20.26 -24.22
CA ASP A 170 -29.05 -19.72 -23.13
C ASP A 170 -28.25 -19.31 -21.87
N GLY A 171 -26.93 -19.45 -21.87
CA GLY A 171 -26.04 -19.00 -20.79
C GLY A 171 -25.84 -19.99 -19.65
N ARG A 172 -26.32 -21.23 -19.78
CA ARG A 172 -26.10 -22.27 -18.77
C ARG A 172 -24.68 -22.83 -18.88
N LEU A 173 -23.97 -22.95 -17.76
CA LEU A 173 -22.63 -23.55 -17.73
C LEU A 173 -22.70 -25.01 -18.18
N VAL A 174 -22.01 -25.33 -19.28
CA VAL A 174 -21.83 -26.69 -19.80
C VAL A 174 -20.61 -27.34 -19.15
N GLY A 175 -19.56 -26.57 -18.91
CA GLY A 175 -18.36 -27.06 -18.22
C GLY A 175 -17.20 -26.08 -18.25
N THR A 176 -16.10 -26.46 -17.60
CA THR A 176 -14.88 -25.65 -17.53
C THR A 176 -13.67 -26.46 -17.95
N LEU A 177 -12.65 -25.79 -18.50
CA LEU A 177 -11.38 -26.42 -18.80
C LEU A 177 -10.22 -25.47 -18.61
N THR A 178 -9.02 -26.04 -18.54
CA THR A 178 -7.76 -25.33 -18.75
C THR A 178 -7.04 -25.90 -19.95
N THR A 179 -6.34 -25.05 -20.69
CA THR A 179 -5.59 -25.50 -21.89
C THR A 179 -4.43 -26.45 -21.59
N SER A 180 -4.11 -26.70 -20.31
CA SER A 180 -3.02 -27.57 -19.85
C SER A 180 -3.47 -28.89 -19.22
N GLY A 181 -4.78 -29.14 -19.04
CA GLY A 181 -5.25 -30.50 -18.75
C GLY A 181 -6.44 -30.66 -17.82
N ARG A 182 -6.88 -29.64 -17.08
CA ARG A 182 -8.15 -29.78 -16.33
C ARG A 182 -9.29 -29.72 -17.34
N ARG A 183 -10.14 -30.74 -17.38
CA ARG A 183 -11.30 -30.78 -18.27
C ARG A 183 -12.51 -31.32 -17.53
N ASP A 184 -13.47 -30.45 -17.31
CA ASP A 184 -14.74 -30.73 -16.68
C ASP A 184 -15.85 -30.41 -17.69
N LEU A 185 -15.90 -31.20 -18.76
CA LEU A 185 -16.87 -31.12 -19.85
C LEU A 185 -17.56 -32.47 -20.00
N PRO A 186 -18.80 -32.51 -20.51
CA PRO A 186 -19.53 -33.75 -20.73
C PRO A 186 -18.73 -34.77 -21.56
N PRO A 187 -18.86 -36.08 -21.29
CA PRO A 187 -18.24 -37.12 -22.10
C PRO A 187 -18.64 -36.98 -23.58
N GLY A 188 -17.66 -37.07 -24.49
CA GLY A 188 -17.89 -36.93 -25.93
C GLY A 188 -18.09 -35.50 -26.42
N PHE A 189 -17.84 -34.48 -25.61
CA PHE A 189 -17.92 -33.09 -26.04
C PHE A 189 -16.99 -32.81 -27.25
N PRO A 190 -17.52 -32.27 -28.37
CA PRO A 190 -16.84 -32.30 -29.67
C PRO A 190 -15.72 -31.26 -29.82
N LEU A 191 -15.68 -30.27 -28.93
CA LEU A 191 -14.73 -29.16 -28.98
C LEU A 191 -13.63 -29.31 -27.93
N ASP A 192 -12.44 -28.87 -28.31
CA ASP A 192 -11.28 -28.73 -27.43
C ASP A 192 -10.52 -27.44 -27.78
N PHE A 193 -9.74 -26.93 -26.84
CA PHE A 193 -9.11 -25.61 -26.95
C PHE A 193 -7.64 -25.65 -26.56
N ARG A 194 -6.81 -24.96 -27.34
CA ARG A 194 -5.38 -24.78 -27.06
C ARG A 194 -5.02 -23.32 -27.02
N LEU A 195 -4.18 -22.94 -26.05
CA LEU A 195 -3.54 -21.64 -26.05
C LEU A 195 -2.42 -21.65 -27.11
N VAL A 196 -2.61 -20.93 -28.21
CA VAL A 196 -1.64 -20.89 -29.31
C VAL A 196 -0.59 -19.80 -29.08
N ALA A 197 -1.04 -18.62 -28.64
CA ALA A 197 -0.17 -17.51 -28.30
C ALA A 197 -0.90 -16.57 -27.32
N PHE A 198 -0.14 -15.74 -26.61
CA PHE A 198 -0.65 -14.63 -25.85
C PHE A 198 0.36 -13.49 -25.89
N ARG A 199 -0.12 -12.25 -25.75
CA ARG A 199 0.72 -11.08 -25.61
C ARG A 199 1.29 -11.00 -24.21
N ASP A 200 2.49 -10.43 -24.05
CA ASP A 200 3.11 -10.24 -22.73
C ASP A 200 2.13 -9.52 -21.76
N PRO A 201 1.74 -10.18 -20.66
CA PRO A 201 0.75 -9.63 -19.74
C PRO A 201 1.26 -8.38 -19.03
N VAL A 202 0.39 -7.37 -18.97
CA VAL A 202 0.66 -6.14 -18.21
C VAL A 202 0.02 -6.26 -16.83
N LEU A 203 0.86 -6.12 -15.80
CA LEU A 203 0.44 -6.20 -14.41
C LEU A 203 -0.46 -5.02 -14.06
N LYS A 204 -1.67 -5.32 -13.57
CA LYS A 204 -2.65 -4.33 -13.12
C LYS A 204 -2.52 -4.05 -11.63
N ARG A 205 -2.27 -5.10 -10.84
CA ARG A 205 -2.25 -5.03 -9.38
C ARG A 205 -1.40 -6.16 -8.81
N VAL A 206 -0.69 -5.85 -7.73
CA VAL A 206 0.01 -6.83 -6.89
C VAL A 206 -0.34 -6.53 -5.45
N TRP A 207 -0.71 -7.58 -4.71
CA TRP A 207 -1.00 -7.48 -3.29
C TRP A 207 -0.57 -8.74 -2.58
N VAL A 208 -0.43 -8.64 -1.26
CA VAL A 208 -0.11 -9.78 -0.40
C VAL A 208 -1.17 -9.96 0.65
N ASP A 209 -1.50 -11.21 0.96
CA ASP A 209 -2.33 -11.57 2.09
C ASP A 209 -1.41 -11.76 3.29
N LEU A 210 -1.58 -10.93 4.33
CA LEU A 210 -0.79 -10.96 5.54
C LEU A 210 -1.59 -11.55 6.70
N ALA A 211 -0.89 -12.24 7.59
CA ALA A 211 -1.45 -12.73 8.85
C ALA A 211 -0.44 -12.51 9.98
N LEU A 212 -0.91 -11.93 11.08
CA LEU A 212 -0.13 -11.64 12.28
C LEU A 212 -0.54 -12.64 13.35
N HIS A 213 0.43 -13.37 13.90
CA HIS A 213 0.18 -14.35 14.95
C HIS A 213 1.02 -14.05 16.19
N LYS A 214 0.55 -14.47 17.36
CA LYS A 214 1.34 -14.45 18.59
C LYS A 214 0.97 -15.64 19.44
N ASP A 215 1.95 -16.42 19.87
CA ASP A 215 1.74 -17.62 20.69
C ASP A 215 0.72 -18.60 20.07
N GLY A 216 0.67 -18.67 18.73
CA GLY A 216 -0.27 -19.50 17.97
C GLY A 216 -1.67 -18.90 17.75
N GLU A 217 -1.98 -17.76 18.36
CA GLU A 217 -3.24 -17.04 18.18
C GLU A 217 -3.16 -16.08 16.98
N LEU A 218 -4.20 -16.04 16.14
CA LEU A 218 -4.31 -15.08 15.04
C LEU A 218 -4.73 -13.71 15.59
N LEU A 219 -3.80 -12.74 15.57
CA LEU A 219 -4.05 -11.37 16.05
C LEU A 219 -4.76 -10.50 15.02
N ALA A 220 -4.39 -10.65 13.75
CA ALA A 220 -4.97 -9.90 12.64
C ALA A 220 -4.66 -10.56 11.29
N THR A 221 -5.52 -10.31 10.31
CA THR A 221 -5.26 -10.66 8.91
C THR A 221 -5.78 -9.55 8.00
N GLY A 222 -5.19 -9.44 6.82
CA GLY A 222 -5.69 -8.55 5.78
C GLY A 222 -4.71 -8.45 4.62
N THR A 223 -5.10 -7.68 3.61
CA THR A 223 -4.28 -7.49 2.42
C THR A 223 -3.39 -6.26 2.55
N SER A 224 -2.23 -6.29 1.89
CA SER A 224 -1.36 -5.13 1.74
C SER A 224 -0.92 -4.93 0.29
N GLU A 225 -0.90 -3.67 -0.11
CA GLU A 225 -0.39 -3.16 -1.38
C GLU A 225 0.57 -1.99 -1.14
N VAL A 226 1.23 -1.55 -2.22
CA VAL A 226 2.11 -0.38 -2.22
C VAL A 226 1.40 0.86 -1.67
N ASN A 227 0.15 1.09 -2.08
CA ASN A 227 -0.62 2.29 -1.70
C ASN A 227 -1.78 2.00 -0.74
N GLN A 228 -2.02 0.74 -0.42
CA GLN A 228 -3.08 0.31 0.50
C GLN A 228 -2.49 -0.67 1.52
N PRO A 229 -1.75 -0.15 2.52
CA PRO A 229 -1.10 -1.00 3.51
C PRO A 229 -2.14 -1.63 4.45
N LEU A 230 -1.82 -2.82 4.96
CA LEU A 230 -2.49 -3.35 6.14
C LEU A 230 -2.15 -2.43 7.32
N ARG A 231 -3.15 -2.10 8.15
CA ARG A 231 -2.97 -1.29 9.35
C ARG A 231 -3.38 -2.07 10.59
N TRP A 232 -2.52 -2.10 11.59
CA TRP A 232 -2.81 -2.78 12.85
C TRP A 232 -2.04 -2.13 14.01
N GLN A 233 -2.73 -1.79 15.11
CA GLN A 233 -2.15 -1.12 16.30
C GLN A 233 -1.23 0.09 16.00
N GLY A 234 -1.62 0.91 15.02
CA GLY A 234 -0.83 2.08 14.60
C GLY A 234 0.38 1.77 13.72
N MET A 235 0.69 0.49 13.49
CA MET A 235 1.65 0.05 12.47
C MET A 235 0.98 -0.04 11.10
N GLN A 236 1.77 0.19 10.07
CA GLN A 236 1.40 0.10 8.67
C GLN A 236 2.36 -0.86 7.97
N PHE A 237 1.84 -1.85 7.28
CA PHE A 237 2.60 -2.87 6.57
C PHE A 237 2.40 -2.63 5.08
N PHE A 238 3.41 -2.11 4.41
CA PHE A 238 3.41 -1.78 2.99
C PHE A 238 4.11 -2.87 2.19
N LEU A 239 3.49 -3.30 1.10
CA LEU A 239 4.18 -4.07 0.08
C LEU A 239 5.17 -3.16 -0.67
N THR A 240 6.46 -3.47 -0.64
CA THR A 240 7.48 -2.68 -1.35
C THR A 240 8.01 -3.37 -2.60
N ARG A 241 8.03 -4.71 -2.62
CA ARG A 241 8.44 -5.50 -3.78
C ARG A 241 7.88 -6.90 -3.75
N VAL A 242 7.81 -7.52 -4.93
CA VAL A 242 7.58 -8.95 -5.12
C VAL A 242 8.63 -9.43 -6.12
N GLU A 243 9.42 -10.41 -5.71
CA GLU A 243 10.49 -10.99 -6.52
C GLU A 243 10.51 -12.51 -6.33
N ALA A 244 11.37 -13.20 -7.06
CA ALA A 244 11.64 -14.62 -6.86
C ALA A 244 13.15 -14.83 -6.70
N ASP A 245 13.54 -15.79 -5.85
CA ASP A 245 14.94 -16.17 -5.69
C ASP A 245 15.47 -16.96 -6.91
N GLN A 246 16.73 -17.39 -6.84
CA GLN A 246 17.37 -18.18 -7.92
C GLN A 246 16.68 -19.53 -8.17
N SER A 247 15.94 -20.05 -7.19
CA SER A 247 15.15 -21.29 -7.31
C SER A 247 13.71 -21.05 -7.81
N GLY A 248 13.35 -19.78 -8.08
CA GLY A 248 12.02 -19.38 -8.52
C GLY A 248 10.99 -19.25 -7.40
N ARG A 249 11.40 -19.33 -6.12
CA ARG A 249 10.48 -19.20 -4.98
C ARG A 249 10.11 -17.74 -4.77
N PRO A 250 8.82 -17.39 -4.77
CA PRO A 250 8.40 -16.01 -4.65
C PRO A 250 8.53 -15.51 -3.20
N TYR A 251 8.91 -14.25 -3.05
CA TYR A 251 8.96 -13.54 -1.77
C TYR A 251 8.45 -12.11 -1.92
N ALA A 252 7.98 -11.55 -0.82
CA ALA A 252 7.51 -10.18 -0.74
C ALA A 252 8.38 -9.37 0.22
N GLY A 253 8.78 -8.18 -0.20
CA GLY A 253 9.37 -7.18 0.69
C GLY A 253 8.27 -6.37 1.36
N ILE A 254 8.30 -6.32 2.69
CA ILE A 254 7.35 -5.60 3.51
C ILE A 254 8.09 -4.50 4.27
N GLN A 255 7.61 -3.26 4.14
CA GLN A 255 8.01 -2.16 5.02
C GLN A 255 6.98 -1.99 6.12
N ILE A 256 7.45 -1.98 7.35
CA ILE A 256 6.64 -1.75 8.55
C ILE A 256 6.98 -0.37 9.06
N SER A 257 5.99 0.49 9.26
CA SER A 257 6.21 1.79 9.87
C SER A 257 5.17 2.11 10.93
N ARG A 258 5.59 2.86 11.94
CA ARG A 258 4.71 3.45 12.94
C ARG A 258 5.22 4.83 13.27
N ASP A 259 4.36 5.83 13.15
CA ASP A 259 4.65 7.20 13.59
C ASP A 259 3.48 7.70 14.44
N PRO A 260 3.65 7.79 15.77
CA PRO A 260 2.60 8.24 16.68
C PRO A 260 2.33 9.75 16.61
N GLY A 261 3.21 10.54 15.99
CA GLY A 261 3.08 12.00 15.90
C GLY A 261 2.21 12.46 14.73
N ILE A 262 2.09 11.65 13.67
CA ILE A 262 1.33 11.97 12.46
C ILE A 262 -0.10 12.47 12.76
N PRO A 263 -0.93 11.80 13.58
CA PRO A 263 -2.29 12.26 13.85
C PRO A 263 -2.32 13.67 14.45
N LEU A 264 -1.36 13.99 15.33
CA LEU A 264 -1.29 15.28 16.01
C LEU A 264 -0.83 16.39 15.06
N VAL A 265 0.11 16.09 14.15
CA VAL A 265 0.54 17.02 13.10
C VAL A 265 -0.63 17.38 12.19
N TYR A 266 -1.41 16.39 11.71
CA TYR A 266 -2.58 16.65 10.89
C TYR A 266 -3.67 17.44 11.62
N ALA A 267 -3.94 17.11 12.89
CA ALA A 267 -4.85 17.90 13.72
C ALA A 267 -4.36 19.36 13.83
N GLY A 268 -3.06 19.56 14.01
CA GLY A 268 -2.44 20.88 14.03
C GLY A 268 -2.60 21.65 12.72
N PHE A 269 -2.44 21.00 11.56
CA PHE A 269 -2.71 21.63 10.26
C PHE A 269 -4.17 22.05 10.10
N VAL A 270 -5.12 21.21 10.52
CA VAL A 270 -6.55 21.56 10.49
C VAL A 270 -6.84 22.79 11.36
N VAL A 271 -6.35 22.78 12.61
CA VAL A 271 -6.53 23.91 13.55
C VAL A 271 -5.87 25.17 13.02
N LEU A 272 -4.65 25.07 12.48
CA LEU A 272 -3.93 26.19 11.86
C LEU A 272 -4.73 26.79 10.69
N GLY A 273 -5.25 25.93 9.81
CA GLY A 273 -6.09 26.33 8.68
C GLY A 273 -7.38 27.05 9.11
N LEU A 274 -8.05 26.55 10.14
CA LEU A 274 -9.22 27.23 10.74
C LEU A 274 -8.84 28.61 11.30
N GLY A 275 -7.70 28.72 11.99
CA GLY A 275 -7.20 30.00 12.52
C GLY A 275 -6.92 31.03 11.42
N LEU A 276 -6.36 30.59 10.29
CA LEU A 276 -6.13 31.43 9.11
C LEU A 276 -7.44 31.88 8.46
N LEU A 277 -8.43 30.99 8.32
CA LEU A 277 -9.76 31.34 7.82
C LEU A 277 -10.46 32.36 8.71
N LEU A 278 -10.36 32.23 10.03
CA LEU A 278 -10.89 33.23 10.97
C LEU A 278 -10.15 34.58 10.87
N HIS A 279 -8.85 34.55 10.57
CA HIS A 279 -8.06 35.77 10.44
C HIS A 279 -8.37 36.54 9.15
N LEU A 280 -8.49 35.83 8.04
CA LEU A 280 -8.75 36.39 6.70
C LEU A 280 -10.24 36.62 6.43
N GLY A 281 -11.10 35.90 7.15
CA GLY A 281 -12.54 36.03 7.06
C GLY A 281 -12.97 37.43 7.47
N ARG A 282 -13.18 38.30 6.48
CA ARG A 282 -14.05 39.47 6.63
C ARG A 282 -15.48 38.97 6.62
N TRP A 283 -15.96 38.49 7.77
CA TRP A 283 -17.37 38.13 7.90
C TRP A 283 -18.16 39.42 7.63
N PRO A 284 -19.04 39.46 6.60
CA PRO A 284 -19.90 40.61 6.41
C PRO A 284 -20.67 40.77 7.70
N GLN A 285 -20.48 41.89 8.39
CA GLN A 285 -21.40 42.28 9.43
C GLN A 285 -22.76 42.36 8.74
N LEU A 286 -23.65 41.43 9.05
CA LEU A 286 -25.07 41.55 8.73
C LEU A 286 -25.54 42.84 9.42
N ARG A 287 -25.43 43.95 8.69
CA ARG A 287 -26.05 45.22 9.07
C ARG A 287 -27.55 44.99 8.88
N GLY A 288 -28.27 45.06 10.00
CA GLY A 288 -29.73 45.00 10.03
C GLY A 288 -30.37 46.17 9.29
#